data_AF-A0A699TQ93-F1
#
_entry.id   AF-A0A699TQ93-F1
#
_cell.length_a   1.000
_cell.length_b   1.000
_cell.length_c   1.000
_cell.angle_alpha   90.00
_cell.angle_beta   90.00
_cell.angle_gamma   90.00
#
_symmetry.space_group_name_H-M   'P 1'
#
loop_
_entity.id
_entity.type
_entity.pdbx_description
1 polymer ?
#
loop_
_entity_poly.entity_id
_entity_poly.type
_entity_poly.pdbx_seq_one_letter_code
_entity_poly.pdbx_strand_id
1 'polypeptide(L)' 'TGTVSKEKQIEDVPIIRDFPEVFPKDLPGLPPPRQVEFRIDLIPGATPVARAPYRLAPSELKELSE' A
#
# COMPACT_ATOMS: atom_id res chain seq x y z
N THR A 1 20.37 -30.76 25.81
CA THR A 1 19.51 -29.58 25.98
C THR A 1 19.30 -28.96 24.62
N GLY A 2 18.11 -29.14 24.02
CA GLY A 2 17.84 -28.65 22.66
C GLY A 2 17.69 -27.14 22.67
N THR A 3 18.61 -26.43 22.02
CA THR A 3 18.51 -24.98 21.81
C THR A 3 17.44 -24.72 20.75
N VAL A 4 16.27 -24.22 21.18
CA VAL A 4 15.28 -23.66 20.27
C VAL A 4 15.83 -22.31 19.79
N SER A 5 16.32 -22.25 18.56
CA SER A 5 16.67 -20.99 17.92
C SER A 5 15.39 -20.20 17.71
N LYS A 6 15.22 -19.07 18.42
CA LYS A 6 14.15 -18.11 18.13
C LYS A 6 14.29 -17.66 16.68
N GLU A 7 13.24 -17.86 15.90
CA GLU A 7 13.13 -17.24 14.58
C GLU A 7 13.24 -15.73 14.75
N LYS A 8 14.09 -15.10 13.93
CA LYS A 8 14.26 -13.64 13.96
C LYS A 8 12.97 -13.01 13.46
N GLN A 9 12.37 -12.16 14.27
CA GLN A 9 11.18 -11.43 13.85
C GLN A 9 11.60 -10.16 13.09
N ILE A 10 10.69 -9.62 12.28
CA ILE A 10 10.99 -8.41 11.50
C ILE A 10 11.22 -7.21 12.42
N GLU A 11 10.57 -7.24 13.59
CA GLU A 11 10.75 -6.35 14.71
C GLU A 11 12.16 -6.45 15.35
N ASP A 12 12.99 -7.43 15.01
CA ASP A 12 14.38 -7.48 15.47
C ASP A 12 15.32 -6.59 14.63
N VAL A 13 14.86 -6.10 13.48
CA VAL A 13 15.64 -5.23 12.60
C VAL A 13 15.75 -3.84 13.26
N PRO A 14 16.97 -3.31 13.51
CA PRO A 14 17.17 -2.05 14.23
C PRO A 14 16.35 -0.88 13.69
N ILE A 15 16.28 -0.72 12.36
CA ILE A 15 15.54 0.39 11.74
C ILE A 15 14.03 0.30 11.97
N ILE A 16 13.48 -0.90 12.12
CA ILE A 16 12.04 -1.11 12.36
C ILE A 16 11.71 -0.82 13.82
N ARG A 17 12.64 -1.17 14.73
CA ARG A 17 12.55 -0.85 16.17
C ARG A 17 12.66 0.63 16.45
N ASP A 18 13.53 1.31 15.72
CA ASP A 18 13.80 2.74 15.90
C ASP A 18 12.67 3.61 15.31
N PHE A 19 11.88 3.07 14.38
CA PHE A 19 10.79 3.79 13.68
C PHE A 19 9.48 2.96 13.60
N PRO A 20 8.87 2.58 14.73
CA PRO A 20 7.69 1.72 14.74
C PRO A 20 6.46 2.37 14.06
N GLU A 21 6.37 3.70 14.06
CA GLU A 21 5.31 4.46 13.39
C GLU A 21 5.44 4.51 11.86
N VAL A 22 6.66 4.29 11.32
CA VAL A 22 6.92 4.24 9.87
C VAL A 22 6.64 2.84 9.32
N PHE A 23 6.74 1.82 10.17
CA PHE A 23 6.48 0.42 9.83
C PHE A 23 5.33 -0.18 10.67
N PRO A 24 4.12 0.41 10.62
CA PRO A 24 2.97 -0.16 11.32
C PRO A 24 2.58 -1.49 10.68
N LYS A 25 1.99 -2.39 11.48
CA LYS A 25 1.49 -3.69 10.99
C LYS A 25 0.43 -3.52 9.90
N ASP A 26 -0.37 -2.46 10.02
CA ASP A 26 -1.39 -2.06 9.06
C ASP A 26 -1.14 -0.63 8.58
N LEU A 27 -1.37 -0.35 7.29
CA LEU A 27 -1.16 0.98 6.72
C LEU A 27 -2.21 1.98 7.24
N PRO A 28 -1.84 3.23 7.58
CA PRO A 28 -2.74 4.23 8.17
C PRO A 28 -3.79 4.82 7.21
N GLY A 29 -4.08 4.15 6.09
CA GLY A 29 -5.02 4.61 5.08
C GLY A 29 -4.44 5.73 4.20
N LEU A 30 -5.30 6.68 3.81
CA LEU A 30 -4.87 7.81 3.00
C LEU A 30 -3.94 8.75 3.80
N PRO A 31 -2.91 9.32 3.16
CA PRO A 31 -2.07 10.29 3.82
C PRO A 31 -2.90 11.51 4.25
N PRO A 32 -2.54 12.19 5.35
CA PRO A 32 -3.18 13.44 5.75
C PRO A 32 -3.20 14.46 4.60
N PRO A 33 -4.15 15.41 4.61
CA PRO A 33 -4.16 16.51 3.66
C PRO A 33 -2.79 17.20 3.60
N ARG A 34 -2.18 17.20 2.42
CA ARG A 34 -0.90 17.84 2.19
C ARG A 34 -1.14 19.32 1.87
N GLN A 35 -0.23 20.19 2.28
CA GLN A 35 -0.28 21.62 1.94
C GLN A 35 -0.17 21.87 0.43
N VAL A 36 0.37 20.89 -0.31
CA VAL A 36 0.54 20.94 -1.76
C VAL A 36 -0.51 20.07 -2.42
N GLU A 37 -1.22 20.64 -3.38
CA GLU A 37 -2.15 19.93 -4.25
C GLU A 37 -1.40 19.18 -5.35
N PHE A 38 -1.72 17.91 -5.54
CA PHE A 38 -1.18 17.12 -6.65
C PHE A 38 -2.04 17.37 -7.88
N ARG A 39 -1.46 18.00 -8.90
CA ARG A 39 -2.12 18.27 -10.18
C ARG A 39 -1.56 17.37 -11.26
N ILE A 40 -2.44 16.90 -12.15
CA ILE A 40 -2.06 16.18 -13.36
C ILE A 40 -2.23 17.16 -14.51
N ASP A 41 -1.12 17.72 -14.97
CA ASP A 41 -1.12 18.58 -16.14
C ASP A 41 -1.14 17.73 -17.41
N LEU A 42 -2.10 18.00 -18.27
CA LEU A 42 -2.21 17.33 -19.56
C LEU A 42 -1.41 18.09 -20.62
N ILE A 43 -0.71 17.37 -21.48
CA ILE A 43 -0.14 17.96 -22.69
C ILE A 43 -1.27 18.48 -23.58
N PRO A 44 -1.09 19.62 -24.28
CA PRO A 44 -2.11 20.13 -25.19
C PRO A 44 -2.52 19.08 -26.22
N GLY A 45 -3.84 18.85 -26.34
CA GLY A 45 -4.41 17.84 -27.25
C GLY A 45 -4.56 16.43 -26.67
N ALA A 46 -4.13 16.18 -25.42
CA ALA A 46 -4.44 14.92 -24.75
C ALA A 46 -5.95 14.77 -24.52
N THR A 47 -6.47 13.58 -24.82
CA THR A 47 -7.88 13.22 -24.59
C THR A 47 -7.98 12.17 -23.48
N PRO A 48 -9.03 12.19 -22.64
CA PRO A 48 -9.27 11.13 -21.66
C PRO A 48 -9.32 9.75 -22.34
N VAL A 49 -8.71 8.75 -21.70
CA VAL A 49 -8.75 7.36 -22.17
C VAL A 49 -9.89 6.63 -21.47
N ALA A 50 -10.79 6.04 -22.26
CA ALA A 50 -11.81 5.12 -21.77
C ALA A 50 -11.51 3.71 -22.32
N ARG A 51 -11.45 2.71 -21.43
CA ARG A 51 -11.30 1.29 -21.79
C ARG A 51 -12.30 0.47 -20.99
N ALA A 52 -12.80 -0.61 -21.60
CA ALA A 52 -13.65 -1.55 -20.89
C ALA A 52 -12.85 -2.22 -19.75
N PRO A 53 -13.46 -2.44 -18.56
CA PRO A 53 -12.84 -3.25 -17.52
C PRO A 53 -12.54 -4.66 -18.02
N TYR A 54 -11.49 -5.28 -17.46
CA TYR A 54 -11.23 -6.69 -17.70
C TYR A 54 -12.34 -7.56 -17.11
N ARG A 55 -12.52 -8.77 -17.67
CA ARG A 55 -13.43 -9.76 -17.09
C ARG A 55 -12.80 -10.30 -15.81
N LEU A 56 -13.54 -10.20 -14.72
CA LEU A 56 -13.16 -10.72 -13.41
C LEU A 56 -14.12 -11.85 -13.01
N ALA A 57 -13.61 -12.84 -12.30
CA ALA A 57 -14.41 -13.87 -11.67
C ALA A 57 -15.23 -13.28 -10.50
N PRO A 58 -16.34 -13.92 -10.08
CA PRO A 58 -17.14 -13.45 -8.95
C PRO A 58 -16.34 -13.27 -7.64
N SER A 59 -15.32 -14.10 -7.39
CA SER A 59 -14.46 -13.97 -6.21
C SER A 59 -13.62 -12.69 -6.23
N GLU A 60 -13.04 -12.35 -7.38
CA GLU A 60 -12.22 -11.13 -7.54
C GLU A 60 -13.08 -9.87 -7.43
N LEU A 61 -14.30 -9.89 -7.97
CA LEU A 61 -15.27 -8.79 -7.81
C LEU A 61 -15.66 -8.58 -6.35
N LYS A 62 -15.77 -9.67 -5.58
CA LYS A 62 -16.06 -9.61 -4.14
C LYS A 62 -14.88 -8.96 -3.39
N GLU A 63 -13.65 -9.40 -3.68
CA GLU A 63 -12.44 -8.83 -3.08
C GLU A 63 -12.28 -7.33 -3.36
N LEU A 64 -12.64 -6.85 -4.56
CA LEU A 64 -12.59 -5.41 -4.89
C LEU A 64 -13.65 -4.56 -4.18
N SER A 65 -14.69 -5.17 -3.64
CA SER A 65 -15.78 -4.49 -2.93
C SER A 65 -15.60 -4.44 -1.42
N GLU A 66 -14.60 -5.16 -0.90
CA GLU A 66 -14.21 -5.21 0.51
C GLU A 66 -13.30 -4.03 0.89
#